data_AF-A0A7Y2XYA5-F1
#
_entry.id   AF-A0A7Y2XYA5-F1
#
_cell.length_a   1.000
_cell.length_b   1.000
_cell.length_c   1.000
_cell.angle_alpha   90.00
_cell.angle_beta   90.00
_cell.angle_gamma   90.00
#
_symmetry.space_group_name_H-M   'P 1'
#
loop_
_entity.id
_entity.type
_entity.pdbx_description
1 polymer ?
#
loop_
_entity_poly.entity_id
_entity_poly.type
_entity_poly.pdbx_seq_one_letter_code
_entity_poly.pdbx_strand_id
1 'polypeptide(L)'
;MIEIEKLRKADIFSGTAIFCLGVFAVYQAFQMPMKDSYAGVQNVWYVSPALFPLLIGSTLALLGLMLIRTALKEVGVQGVKAVFGYLSSTAFADFLKQPVTIRFYGNVLNLFIFVFLLIPNIDFFLAAILF
;
A
#
# COMPACT_ATOMS: atom_id res chain seq x y z
N MET A 1 -21.53 8.45 12.78
CA MET A 1 -20.34 7.64 13.08
C MET A 1 -20.52 6.28 12.42
N ILE A 2 -19.48 5.69 11.84
CA ILE A 2 -19.56 4.34 11.27
C ILE A 2 -19.75 3.36 12.44
N GLU A 3 -20.62 2.36 12.27
CA GLU A 3 -20.80 1.30 13.27
C GLU A 3 -19.50 0.52 13.49
N ILE A 4 -19.17 0.24 14.75
CA ILE A 4 -17.90 -0.38 15.14
C ILE A 4 -17.69 -1.70 14.39
N GLU A 5 -18.72 -2.54 14.30
CA GLU A 5 -18.62 -3.82 13.59
C GLU A 5 -18.28 -3.65 12.10
N LYS A 6 -18.88 -2.65 11.44
CA LYS A 6 -18.60 -2.33 10.03
C LYS A 6 -17.18 -1.78 9.85
N LEU A 7 -16.71 -0.96 10.80
CA LEU A 7 -15.33 -0.48 10.85
C LEU A 7 -14.35 -1.66 10.98
N ARG A 8 -14.61 -2.61 11.88
CA ARG A 8 -13.74 -3.78 12.07
C ARG A 8 -13.71 -4.71 10.86
N LYS A 9 -14.83 -4.89 10.16
CA LYS A 9 -14.85 -5.61 8.88
C LYS A 9 -13.96 -4.92 7.84
N ALA A 10 -13.96 -3.59 7.79
CA ALA A 10 -13.05 -2.83 6.93
C ALA A 10 -11.58 -2.98 7.36
N ASP A 11 -11.31 -3.00 8.67
CA ASP A 11 -9.95 -3.21 9.23
C ASP A 11 -9.34 -4.56 8.82
N ILE A 12 -10.15 -5.61 8.60
CA ILE A 12 -9.67 -6.90 8.08
C ILE A 12 -9.07 -6.70 6.67
N PHE A 13 -9.80 -6.01 5.79
CA PHE A 13 -9.36 -5.80 4.42
C PHE A 13 -8.19 -4.82 4.34
N SER A 14 -8.32 -3.64 4.96
CA SER A 14 -7.28 -2.60 4.93
C SER A 14 -6.02 -3.05 5.67
N GLY A 15 -6.17 -3.72 6.83
CA GLY A 15 -5.06 -4.29 7.57
C GLY A 15 -4.31 -5.36 6.77
N THR A 16 -5.04 -6.22 6.03
CA THR A 16 -4.43 -7.22 5.14
C THR A 16 -3.67 -6.55 4.00
N ALA A 17 -4.26 -5.56 3.34
CA ALA A 17 -3.59 -4.82 2.27
C ALA A 17 -2.32 -4.11 2.75
N ILE A 18 -2.38 -3.42 3.90
CA ILE A 18 -1.24 -2.73 4.52
C ILE A 18 -0.15 -3.73 4.92
N PHE A 19 -0.54 -4.87 5.51
CA PHE A 19 0.40 -5.93 5.88
C PHE A 19 1.14 -6.46 4.67
N CYS A 20 0.41 -6.84 3.61
CA CYS A 20 1.00 -7.35 2.38
C CYS A 20 1.93 -6.33 1.71
N LEU A 21 1.54 -5.05 1.67
CA LEU A 21 2.37 -3.97 1.13
C LEU A 21 3.64 -3.78 1.96
N GLY A 22 3.54 -3.81 3.29
CA GLY A 22 4.69 -3.71 4.19
C GLY A 22 5.67 -4.87 4.00
N VAL A 23 5.16 -6.11 3.94
CA VAL A 23 5.97 -7.30 3.67
C VAL A 23 6.62 -7.23 2.29
N PHE A 24 5.89 -6.78 1.27
CA PHE A 24 6.44 -6.59 -0.07
C PHE A 24 7.56 -5.54 -0.09
N ALA A 25 7.40 -4.41 0.61
CA ALA A 25 8.44 -3.40 0.72
C ALA A 25 9.70 -3.94 1.40
N VAL A 26 9.54 -4.73 2.47
CA VAL A 26 10.66 -5.42 3.13
C VAL A 26 11.34 -6.42 2.19
N TYR A 27 10.56 -7.19 1.42
CA TYR A 27 11.07 -8.13 0.44
C TYR A 27 11.89 -7.43 -0.65
N GLN A 28 11.43 -6.29 -1.16
CA GLN A 28 12.19 -5.47 -2.11
C GLN A 28 13.45 -4.89 -1.48
N ALA A 29 13.38 -4.47 -0.21
CA ALA A 29 14.53 -3.92 0.50
C ALA A 29 15.67 -4.94 0.70
N PHE A 30 15.33 -6.21 0.89
CA PHE A 30 16.35 -7.28 0.98
C PHE A 30 17.11 -7.52 -0.32
N GLN A 31 16.59 -7.08 -1.47
CA GLN A 31 17.28 -7.14 -2.76
C GLN A 31 18.20 -5.93 -3.00
N MET A 32 18.14 -4.92 -2.12
CA MET A 32 18.97 -3.72 -2.22
C MET A 32 20.32 -3.92 -1.48
N PRO A 33 21.39 -3.24 -1.93
CA PRO A 33 22.68 -3.31 -1.24
C PRO A 33 22.55 -2.73 0.17
N MET A 34 22.90 -3.53 1.18
CA MET A 34 22.83 -3.12 2.59
C MET A 34 23.98 -2.20 2.98
N LYS A 35 25.08 -2.21 2.23
CA LYS A 35 26.26 -1.34 2.40
C LYS A 35 26.62 -0.78 1.04
N ASP A 36 26.86 0.52 0.99
CA ASP A 36 27.45 1.18 -0.16
C ASP A 36 28.40 2.29 0.33
N SER A 37 29.30 2.74 -0.53
CA SER A 37 30.31 3.75 -0.23
C SER A 37 29.91 5.08 -0.89
N TYR A 38 29.62 6.10 -0.10
CA TYR A 38 29.39 7.44 -0.63
C TYR A 38 30.50 8.36 -0.15
N ALA A 39 31.24 8.94 -1.09
CA ALA A 39 32.38 9.84 -0.82
C ALA A 39 33.45 9.28 0.14
N GLY A 40 33.68 7.96 0.15
CA GLY A 40 34.70 7.31 1.00
C GLY A 40 34.25 7.05 2.44
N VAL A 41 33.01 7.38 2.81
CA VAL A 41 32.44 7.10 4.13
C VAL A 41 31.64 5.80 4.09
N GLN A 42 32.10 4.79 4.83
CA GLN A 42 31.45 3.49 5.00
C GLN A 42 30.38 3.53 6.10
N ASN A 43 29.47 4.51 6.08
CA ASN A 43 28.39 4.57 7.07
C ASN A 43 27.14 3.86 6.56
N VAL A 44 26.91 2.66 7.08
CA VAL A 44 25.74 1.83 6.76
C VAL A 44 24.42 2.58 6.97
N TRP A 45 24.35 3.51 7.94
CA TRP A 45 23.12 4.25 8.24
C TRP A 45 22.77 5.35 7.24
N TYR A 46 23.78 6.01 6.68
CA TYR A 46 23.58 7.13 5.76
C TYR A 46 23.57 6.69 4.30
N VAL A 47 24.21 5.57 4.00
CA VAL A 47 24.49 5.15 2.63
C VAL A 47 23.70 3.90 2.22
N SER A 48 22.96 3.27 3.13
CA SER A 48 22.17 2.08 2.79
C SER A 48 20.82 2.46 2.16
N PRO A 49 20.61 2.21 0.86
CA PRO A 49 19.31 2.43 0.22
C PRO A 49 18.21 1.52 0.80
N ALA A 50 18.58 0.41 1.44
CA ALA A 50 17.65 -0.57 1.99
C ALA A 50 17.02 -0.15 3.34
N LEU A 51 17.71 0.69 4.14
CA LEU A 51 17.29 0.96 5.53
C LEU A 51 15.92 1.63 5.63
N PHE A 52 15.65 2.62 4.78
CA PHE A 52 14.38 3.33 4.83
C PHE A 52 13.19 2.43 4.40
N PRO A 53 13.28 1.70 3.27
CA PRO A 53 12.30 0.67 2.92
C PRO A 53 12.10 -0.40 4.00
N LEU A 54 13.18 -0.86 4.66
CA LEU A 54 13.10 -1.84 5.76
C LEU A 54 12.33 -1.28 6.95
N LEU A 55 12.63 -0.05 7.38
CA LEU A 55 11.98 0.58 8.51
C LEU A 55 10.48 0.78 8.24
N ILE A 56 10.14 1.46 7.15
CA ILE A 56 8.74 1.77 6.81
C ILE A 56 7.96 0.50 6.50
N GLY A 57 8.54 -0.42 5.72
CA GLY A 57 7.92 -1.70 5.40
C GLY A 57 7.63 -2.54 6.65
N SER A 58 8.57 -2.61 7.59
CA SER A 58 8.39 -3.33 8.85
C SER A 58 7.33 -2.69 9.74
N THR A 59 7.31 -1.35 9.84
CA THR A 59 6.25 -0.63 10.58
C THR A 59 4.87 -0.88 9.97
N LEU A 60 4.74 -0.81 8.65
CA LEU A 60 3.48 -1.10 7.95
C LEU A 60 3.04 -2.55 8.19
N ALA A 61 3.95 -3.52 8.06
CA ALA A 61 3.65 -4.92 8.36
C ALA A 61 3.17 -5.09 9.80
N LEU A 62 3.86 -4.49 10.77
CA LEU A 62 3.47 -4.58 12.18
C LEU A 62 2.08 -3.96 12.44
N LEU A 63 1.83 -2.75 11.93
CA LEU A 63 0.55 -2.07 12.09
C LEU A 63 -0.60 -2.80 11.38
N GLY A 64 -0.37 -3.28 10.16
CA GLY A 64 -1.34 -4.10 9.42
C GLY A 64 -1.69 -5.37 10.20
N LEU A 65 -0.69 -6.05 10.76
CA LEU A 65 -0.92 -7.22 11.60
C LEU A 65 -1.70 -6.88 12.87
N MET A 66 -1.44 -5.74 13.52
CA MET A 66 -2.19 -5.28 14.69
C MET A 66 -3.66 -4.98 14.35
N LEU A 67 -3.94 -4.36 13.21
CA LEU A 67 -5.29 -4.12 12.72
C LEU A 67 -6.03 -5.43 12.48
N ILE A 68 -5.42 -6.37 11.76
CA ILE A 68 -6.00 -7.70 11.50
C ILE A 68 -6.28 -8.41 12.82
N ARG A 69 -5.32 -8.43 13.75
CA ARG A 69 -5.50 -9.09 15.06
C ARG A 69 -6.63 -8.48 15.87
N THR A 70 -6.76 -7.16 15.86
CA THR A 70 -7.84 -6.45 16.57
C THR A 70 -9.19 -6.80 15.95
N ALA A 71 -9.30 -6.67 14.64
CA ALA A 71 -10.53 -6.95 13.92
C ALA A 71 -10.98 -8.42 14.03
N LEU A 72 -10.02 -9.37 14.00
CA LEU A 72 -10.31 -10.79 14.19
C LEU A 72 -10.82 -11.10 15.59
N LYS A 73 -10.37 -10.38 16.63
CA LYS A 73 -10.86 -10.56 18.00
C LYS A 73 -12.31 -10.07 18.16
N GLU A 74 -12.71 -9.02 17.44
CA GLU A 74 -14.05 -8.43 17.58
C GLU A 74 -15.09 -9.09 16.67
N VAL A 75 -14.77 -9.36 15.40
CA VAL A 75 -15.74 -9.88 14.42
C VAL A 75 -15.58 -11.38 14.15
N GLY A 76 -14.47 -11.98 14.58
CA GLY A 76 -14.19 -13.40 14.43
C GLY A 76 -14.10 -13.88 12.98
N VAL A 77 -14.13 -15.21 12.82
CA VAL A 77 -14.07 -15.88 11.51
C VAL A 77 -15.33 -15.59 10.66
N GLN A 78 -16.47 -15.31 11.31
CA GLN A 78 -17.70 -14.93 10.62
C GLN A 78 -17.54 -13.56 9.92
N GLY A 79 -16.89 -12.60 10.57
CA GLY A 79 -16.53 -11.31 9.97
C GLY A 79 -15.66 -11.46 8.71
N VAL A 80 -14.65 -12.32 8.78
CA VAL A 80 -13.79 -12.62 7.63
C VAL A 80 -14.59 -13.16 6.46
N LYS A 81 -15.45 -14.17 6.70
CA LYS A 81 -16.33 -14.72 5.65
C LYS A 81 -17.25 -13.67 5.05
N ALA A 82 -17.79 -12.77 5.87
CA ALA A 82 -18.64 -11.67 5.39
C ALA A 82 -17.86 -10.69 4.50
N VAL A 83 -16.61 -10.37 4.84
CA VAL A 83 -15.75 -9.51 4.01
C VAL A 83 -15.44 -10.17 2.67
N PHE A 84 -15.04 -11.45 2.66
CA PHE A 84 -14.82 -12.19 1.42
C PHE A 84 -16.11 -12.32 0.59
N GLY A 85 -17.25 -12.57 1.24
CA GLY A 85 -18.55 -12.61 0.58
C GLY A 85 -18.92 -11.27 -0.06
N TYR A 86 -18.64 -10.15 0.62
CA TYR A 86 -18.83 -8.81 0.07
C TYR A 86 -17.93 -8.54 -1.13
N LEU A 87 -16.63 -8.87 -1.05
CA LEU A 87 -15.68 -8.67 -2.16
C LEU A 87 -16.07 -9.43 -3.43
N SER A 88 -16.69 -10.60 -3.29
CA SER A 88 -17.19 -11.40 -4.41
C SER A 88 -18.63 -11.06 -4.83
N SER A 89 -19.27 -10.09 -4.18
CA SER A 89 -20.68 -9.75 -4.43
C SER A 89 -20.87 -8.71 -5.53
N THR A 90 -22.10 -8.64 -6.06
CA THR A 90 -22.51 -7.57 -6.99
C THR A 90 -22.43 -6.18 -6.36
N ALA A 91 -22.65 -6.06 -5.04
CA ALA A 91 -22.56 -4.79 -4.33
C ALA A 91 -21.16 -4.18 -4.39
N PHE A 92 -20.11 -5.01 -4.37
CA PHE A 92 -18.74 -4.54 -4.56
C PHE A 92 -18.49 -4.10 -6.01
N ALA A 93 -19.02 -4.83 -6.99
CA ALA A 93 -18.94 -4.42 -8.39
C ALA A 93 -19.66 -3.07 -8.63
N ASP A 94 -20.81 -2.85 -7.98
CA ASP A 94 -21.54 -1.58 -8.05
C ASP A 94 -20.75 -0.45 -7.37
N PHE A 95 -20.09 -0.72 -6.24
CA PHE A 95 -19.17 0.21 -5.59
C PHE A 95 -18.02 0.64 -6.51
N LEU A 96 -17.40 -0.31 -7.23
CA LEU A 96 -16.33 -0.03 -8.20
C LEU A 96 -16.80 0.84 -9.37
N LYS A 97 -18.07 0.72 -9.76
CA LYS A 97 -18.69 1.49 -10.85
C LYS A 97 -19.20 2.86 -10.42
N GLN A 98 -19.11 3.21 -9.13
CA GLN A 98 -19.54 4.53 -8.68
C GLN A 98 -18.69 5.62 -9.34
N PRO A 99 -19.29 6.75 -9.78
CA PRO A 99 -18.55 7.83 -10.45
C PRO A 99 -17.36 8.36 -9.63
N VAL A 100 -17.50 8.41 -8.30
CA VAL A 100 -16.42 8.81 -7.39
C VAL A 100 -15.25 7.84 -7.43
N THR A 101 -15.54 6.54 -7.41
CA THR A 101 -14.56 5.45 -7.42
C THR A 101 -13.83 5.38 -8.76
N ILE A 102 -14.57 5.52 -9.87
CA ILE A 102 -13.98 5.60 -11.22
C ILE A 102 -13.05 6.80 -11.35
N ARG A 103 -13.46 7.98 -10.86
CA ARG A 103 -12.60 9.18 -10.87
C ARG A 103 -11.35 8.98 -10.04
N PHE A 104 -11.47 8.36 -8.86
CA PHE A 104 -10.32 8.01 -8.03
C PHE A 104 -9.33 7.12 -8.79
N TYR A 105 -9.81 6.05 -9.45
CA TYR A 105 -8.95 5.18 -10.26
C TYR A 105 -8.33 5.91 -11.46
N GLY A 106 -9.09 6.82 -12.10
CA GLY A 106 -8.56 7.69 -13.16
C GLY A 106 -7.39 8.55 -12.67
N ASN A 107 -7.50 9.15 -11.49
CA ASN A 107 -6.41 9.93 -10.90
C ASN A 107 -5.20 9.07 -10.55
N VAL A 108 -5.42 7.89 -9.95
CA VAL A 108 -4.33 6.95 -9.62
C VAL A 108 -3.62 6.48 -10.90
N LEU A 109 -4.37 6.14 -11.94
CA LEU A 109 -3.82 5.73 -13.23
C LEU A 109 -3.04 6.87 -13.90
N ASN A 110 -3.56 8.09 -13.87
CA ASN A 110 -2.87 9.25 -14.41
C ASN A 110 -1.53 9.48 -13.69
N LEU A 111 -1.55 9.48 -12.35
CA LEU A 111 -0.33 9.64 -11.55
C LEU A 111 0.67 8.49 -11.79
N PHE A 112 0.18 7.27 -11.98
CA PHE A 112 1.03 6.13 -12.36
C PHE A 112 1.70 6.34 -13.72
N ILE A 113 0.95 6.77 -14.74
CA ILE A 113 1.49 7.08 -16.07
C ILE A 113 2.54 8.18 -15.97
N PHE A 114 2.27 9.23 -15.22
CA PHE A 114 3.21 10.33 -15.04
C PHE A 114 4.53 9.86 -14.41
N VAL A 115 4.45 9.21 -13.26
CA VAL A 115 5.64 8.83 -12.48
C VAL A 115 6.45 7.72 -13.15
N PHE A 116 5.79 6.70 -13.67
CA PHE A 116 6.48 5.50 -14.14
C PHE A 116 6.67 5.42 -15.65
N LEU A 117 5.95 6.22 -16.45
CA LEU A 117 6.09 6.22 -17.91
C LEU A 117 6.60 7.57 -18.43
N LEU A 118 6.01 8.70 -18.07
CA LEU A 118 6.42 9.99 -18.64
C LEU A 118 7.79 10.44 -18.13
N ILE A 119 7.98 10.51 -16.80
CA ILE A 119 9.25 10.98 -16.20
C ILE A 119 10.47 10.18 -16.68
N PRO A 120 10.44 8.84 -16.78
CA PRO A 120 11.61 8.09 -17.24
C PRO A 120 11.92 8.19 -18.74
N ASN A 121 10.92 8.53 -19.57
CA ASN A 121 11.05 8.46 -21.04
C ASN A 121 11.09 9.82 -21.72
N ILE A 122 10.71 10.91 -21.04
CA ILE A 122 10.61 12.26 -21.59
C ILE A 122 11.29 13.25 -20.61
N ASP A 123 11.79 14.37 -21.13
CA ASP A 123 12.26 15.47 -20.29
C ASP A 123 11.22 15.89 -19.24
N PHE A 124 11.67 16.11 -18.00
CA PHE A 124 10.81 16.39 -16.86
C PHE A 124 9.93 17.63 -17.07
N PHE A 125 10.47 18.69 -17.68
CA PHE A 125 9.70 19.91 -17.92
C PHE A 125 8.56 19.66 -18.91
N LEU A 126 8.84 18.92 -19.99
CA LEU A 126 7.81 18.54 -20.96
C LEU A 126 6.78 17.59 -20.36
N ALA A 127 7.22 16.59 -19.59
CA ALA A 127 6.35 15.68 -18.87
C ALA A 127 5.41 16.42 -17.91
N ALA A 128 5.91 17.43 -17.18
CA ALA A 128 5.14 18.21 -16.21
C ALA A 128 4.10 19.14 -16.87
N ILE A 129 4.34 19.62 -18.10
CA ILE A 129 3.36 20.43 -18.84
C ILE A 129 2.24 19.57 -19.43
N LEU A 130 2.56 18.34 -19.84
CA LEU A 130 1.61 17.42 -20.47
C LEU A 130 0.68 16.72 -19.45
N PHE A 131 1.08 16.66 -18.18
CA PHE A 131 0.34 16.07 -17.07
C PHE A 131 -0.67 17.05 -16.46
#